data_AF-A0A7J3TUS9-F1
#
_entry.id   AF-A0A7J3TUS9-F1
#
_cell.length_a   1.000
_cell.length_b   1.000
_cell.length_c   1.000
_cell.angle_alpha   90.00
_cell.angle_beta   90.00
_cell.angle_gamma   90.00
#
_symmetry.space_group_name_H-M   'P 1'
#
loop_
_entity.id
_entity.type
_entity.pdbx_description
1 polymer ?
#
loop_
_entity_poly.entity_id
_entity_poly.type
_entity_poly.pdbx_seq_one_letter_code
_entity_poly.pdbx_strand_id
1 'polypeptide(L)' 'MNRRQFKIYRCPECGRLSLTSSNRSTKCPYCSTVVHLTPSRIIARFQNAREASEYLKRLKSRKAEFKTP' A
#
# COMPACT_ATOMS: atom_id res chain seq x y z
N MET A 1 19.25 13.61 -7.14
CA MET A 1 18.91 12.39 -6.37
C MET A 1 17.39 12.21 -6.35
N ASN A 2 16.85 11.20 -7.05
CA ASN A 2 15.42 10.88 -6.98
C ASN A 2 15.11 10.25 -5.61
N ARG A 3 14.50 11.01 -4.69
CA ARG A 3 14.00 10.49 -3.41
C ARG A 3 12.94 9.41 -3.70
N ARG A 4 13.31 8.13 -3.53
CA ARG A 4 12.37 7.01 -3.59
C ARG A 4 11.41 7.14 -2.41
N GLN A 5 10.15 7.47 -2.68
CA GLN A 5 9.09 7.50 -1.67
C GLN A 5 8.33 6.19 -1.69
N PHE A 6 8.13 5.61 -0.53
CA PHE A 6 7.30 4.44 -0.34
C PHE A 6 5.86 4.88 -0.07
N LYS A 7 4.91 4.19 -0.69
CA LYS A 7 3.50 4.53 -0.63
C LYS A 7 2.72 3.28 -0.29
N ILE A 8 1.75 3.43 0.58
CA ILE A 8 0.78 2.38 0.85
C ILE A 8 -0.49 2.74 0.11
N TYR A 9 -0.97 1.82 -0.70
CA TYR A 9 -2.21 1.97 -1.45
C TYR A 9 -3.12 0.79 -1.18
N ARG A 10 -4.42 1.01 -1.35
CA ARG A 10 -5.43 -0.05 -1.37
C ARG A 10 -5.74 -0.40 -2.81
N CYS A 11 -5.67 -1.68 -3.15
CA CYS A 11 -6.13 -2.13 -4.45
C CYS A 11 -7.65 -1.95 -4.54
N PRO A 12 -8.20 -1.31 -5.59
CA PRO A 12 -9.63 -1.14 -5.77
C PRO A 12 -10.34 -2.47 -6.09
N GLU A 13 -9.67 -3.38 -6.78
CA GLU A 13 -10.24 -4.67 -7.18
C GLU A 13 -10.31 -5.65 -6.01
N CYS A 14 -9.16 -5.98 -5.39
CA CYS A 14 -9.12 -6.98 -4.32
C CYS A 14 -9.22 -6.38 -2.91
N GLY A 15 -9.20 -5.05 -2.76
CA GLY A 15 -9.30 -4.39 -1.46
C GLY A 15 -8.09 -4.54 -0.53
N ARG A 16 -7.03 -5.24 -0.96
CA ARG A 16 -5.81 -5.49 -0.16
C ARG A 16 -4.88 -4.27 -0.14
N LEU A 17 -4.14 -4.15 0.95
CA LEU A 17 -3.14 -3.11 1.15
C LEU A 17 -1.77 -3.62 0.74
N SER A 18 -1.09 -2.83 -0.08
CA SER A 18 0.25 -3.13 -0.58
C SER A 18 1.16 -1.90 -0.49
N LEU A 19 2.44 -2.20 -0.31
CA LEU A 19 3.53 -1.23 -0.39
C LEU A 19 4.00 -1.11 -1.84
N THR A 20 4.27 0.11 -2.30
CA THR A 20 4.94 0.36 -3.58
C THR A 20 5.89 1.53 -3.48
N SER A 21 6.98 1.51 -4.23
CA SER A 21 7.87 2.66 -4.44
C SER A 21 7.61 3.37 -5.76
N SER A 22 6.61 2.92 -6.53
CA SER A 22 6.27 3.49 -7.83
C SER A 22 5.65 4.88 -7.74
N ASN A 23 5.82 5.66 -8.80
CA ASN A 23 5.29 7.02 -8.87
C ASN A 23 3.93 7.13 -9.56
N ARG A 24 3.73 6.47 -10.70
CA ARG A 24 2.51 6.60 -11.52
C ARG A 24 1.55 5.43 -11.33
N SER A 25 2.04 4.21 -11.49
CA SER A 25 1.23 3.00 -11.42
C SER A 25 2.04 1.84 -10.87
N THR A 26 1.35 0.83 -10.37
CA THR A 26 1.96 -0.39 -9.84
C THR A 26 1.02 -1.57 -10.08
N LYS A 27 1.58 -2.75 -10.31
CA LYS A 27 0.81 -3.98 -10.44
C LYS A 27 0.53 -4.53 -9.04
N CYS A 28 -0.74 -4.84 -8.74
CA CYS A 28 -1.10 -5.46 -7.48
C CYS A 28 -0.49 -6.87 -7.43
N PRO A 29 0.31 -7.21 -6.40
CA PRO A 29 0.94 -8.53 -6.29
C PRO A 29 -0.05 -9.66 -5.95
N TYR A 30 -1.32 -9.33 -5.69
CA TYR A 30 -2.34 -10.30 -5.29
C TYR A 30 -3.28 -10.68 -6.44
N CYS A 31 -3.83 -9.69 -7.13
CA CYS A 31 -4.81 -9.92 -8.21
C CYS A 31 -4.28 -9.52 -9.58
N SER A 32 -3.01 -9.13 -9.70
CA SER A 32 -2.37 -8.68 -10.95
C SER A 32 -2.97 -7.43 -11.62
N THR A 33 -3.96 -6.78 -11.02
CA THR A 33 -4.53 -5.52 -11.52
C THR A 33 -3.50 -4.40 -11.55
N VAL A 34 -3.49 -3.62 -12.62
CA VAL A 34 -2.71 -2.38 -12.71
C VAL A 34 -3.44 -1.28 -11.94
N VAL A 35 -2.82 -0.79 -10.88
CA VAL A 35 -3.38 0.27 -10.03
C VAL A 35 -2.65 1.58 -10.29
N HIS A 36 -3.40 2.60 -10.68
CA HIS A 36 -2.91 3.97 -10.78
C HIS A 36 -2.83 4.61 -9.39
N LEU A 37 -1.66 5.15 -9.04
CA LEU A 37 -1.35 5.74 -7.74
C LEU A 37 -1.78 7.21 -7.71
N THR A 38 -3.08 7.44 -7.61
CA THR A 38 -3.64 8.77 -7.42
C THR A 38 -3.53 9.20 -5.94
N PRO A 39 -3.45 10.50 -5.63
CA PRO A 39 -3.42 10.99 -4.25
C PRO A 39 -4.57 10.46 -3.38
N SER A 40 -5.77 10.33 -3.97
CA SER A 40 -6.96 9.78 -3.32
C SER A 40 -6.88 8.30 -2.95
N ARG A 41 -6.02 7.51 -3.63
CA ARG A 41 -5.85 6.07 -3.39
C ARG A 41 -4.66 5.75 -2.48
N ILE A 42 -3.81 6.75 -2.23
CA ILE A 42 -2.65 6.61 -1.37
C ILE A 42 -3.10 6.88 0.07
N ILE A 43 -2.92 5.88 0.93
CA ILE A 43 -3.29 5.98 2.34
C ILE A 43 -2.21 6.72 3.11
N ALA A 44 -0.94 6.41 2.81
CA ALA A 44 0.20 6.99 3.48
C ALA A 44 1.45 6.99 2.58
N ARG A 45 2.34 7.95 2.83
CA ARG A 45 3.64 8.10 2.17
C ARG A 45 4.74 8.05 3.23
N PHE A 46 5.86 7.44 2.87
CA PHE A 46 7.02 7.26 3.74
C PHE A 46 8.29 7.55 2.96
N GLN A 47 9.30 8.07 3.65
CA GLN A 47 10.62 8.30 3.07
C GLN A 47 11.49 7.04 3.14
N ASN A 48 11.16 6.09 4.02
CA ASN A 48 11.98 4.91 4.26
C ASN A 48 11.17 3.60 4.21
N ALA A 49 11.79 2.51 3.74
CA ALA A 49 11.14 1.22 3.54
C ALA A 49 10.70 0.57 4.86
N ARG A 50 11.51 0.75 5.91
CA ARG A 50 11.29 0.18 7.24
C ARG A 50 10.00 0.71 7.86
N GLU A 51 9.86 2.03 7.95
CA GLU A 51 8.65 2.69 8.48
C GLU A 51 7.40 2.26 7.71
N ALA A 52 7.48 2.24 6.38
CA ALA A 52 6.36 1.87 5.54
C ALA A 52 5.95 0.40 5.75
N SER A 53 6.92 -0.50 5.95
CA SER A 53 6.67 -1.91 6.24
C SER A 53 6.07 -2.11 7.63
N GLU A 54 6.58 -1.43 8.64
CA GLU A 54 6.04 -1.46 10.00
C GLU A 54 4.59 -0.93 10.03
N TYR A 55 4.32 0.17 9.34
CA TYR A 55 2.97 0.72 9.23
C TYR A 55 2.02 -0.23 8.47
N LEU A 56 2.47 -0.82 7.36
CA LEU A 56 1.67 -1.81 6.62
C LEU A 56 1.35 -3.04 7.47
N LYS A 57 2.31 -3.54 8.26
CA LYS A 57 2.08 -4.65 9.21
C LYS A 57 1.00 -4.28 10.21
N ARG A 58 1.11 -3.10 10.85
CA ARG A 58 0.09 -2.58 11.80
C ARG A 58 -1.31 -2.49 11.19
N LEU A 59 -1.42 -1.98 9.96
CA LEU A 59 -2.71 -1.90 9.25
C LEU A 59 -3.30 -3.29 8.96
N LYS A 60 -2.47 -4.27 8.60
CA LYS A 60 -2.92 -5.64 8.35
C LYS A 60 -3.33 -6.34 9.65
N SER A 61 -2.60 -6.14 10.74
CA SER A 61 -2.93 -6.69 12.06
C SER A 61 -4.27 -6.14 12.58
N ARG A 62 -4.54 -4.84 12.46
CA ARG A 62 -5.85 -4.26 12.83
C ARG A 62 -7.01 -4.77 11.99
N LYS A 63 -6.79 -5.08 10.70
CA LYS A 63 -7.81 -5.72 9.85
C LYS A 63 -8.05 -7.19 10.21
N ALA A 64 -7.09 -7.86 10.85
CA ALA A 64 -7.27 -9.22 11.33
C ALA A 64 -8.18 -9.26 12.58
N GLU A 65 -8.16 -8.22 13.42
CA GLU A 65 -9.04 -8.11 14.59
C GLU A 65 -10.51 -7.83 14.23
N PHE A 66 -10.79 -7.20 13.08
CA PHE A 66 -12.17 -6.92 12.64
C PHE A 66 -12.78 -8.04 11.78
N LYS A 67 -12.16 -9.23 11.76
CA LYS A 67 -12.68 -10.40 11.07
C LYS A 67 -12.80 -11.58 12.03
N THR A 68 -13.66 -11.47 13.03
CA THR A 68 -14.50 -12.57 13.58
C THR A 68 -15.40 -12.04 14.69
N PRO A 69 -16.55 -12.69 14.98
CA PRO A 69 -17.18 -13.82 14.28
C PRO A 69 -18.22 -13.38 13.22
#